data_AF-A0A317SG74-F1
#
_entry.id   AF-A0A317SG74-F1
#
_cell.length_a   1.000
_cell.length_b   1.000
_cell.length_c   1.000
_cell.angle_alpha   90.00
_cell.angle_beta   90.00
_cell.angle_gamma   90.00
#
_symmetry.space_group_name_H-M   'P 1'
#
loop_
_entity.id
_entity.type
_entity.pdbx_description
1 polymer ?
#
loop_
_entity_poly.entity_id
_entity_poly.type
_entity_poly.pdbx_seq_one_letter_code
_entity_poly.pdbx_strand_id
1 'polypeptide(L)'
;MKLSTATIMLLATTAAAAKLKPGQKILLSEVPSLTLRSDQMTKNRRVPAVPQLKCVGGEGKGKYEIDVMRCKNVGSDYNDEYVSWACTADLPREFKLGSTDVICEGYDSADDEYVLKGSCGVEYRLILTDYGYEKFRYSGSVFKRLPSKGIDTETFLFWALFFGVVAWILYSAY
;
A
#
# COMPACT_ATOMS: atom_id res chain seq x y z
N MET A 1 77.13 -6.83 18.37
CA MET A 1 75.96 -5.93 18.39
C MET A 1 74.99 -6.42 17.34
N LYS A 2 73.73 -6.67 17.73
CA LYS A 2 72.74 -7.45 16.96
C LYS A 2 72.13 -6.58 15.86
N LEU A 3 72.18 -7.04 14.61
CA LEU A 3 71.43 -6.46 13.49
C LEU A 3 69.98 -6.95 13.60
N SER A 4 69.05 -6.03 13.83
CA SER A 4 67.61 -6.33 13.84
C SER A 4 67.04 -6.06 12.46
N THR A 5 66.73 -7.12 11.72
CA THR A 5 66.01 -7.07 10.45
C THR A 5 64.54 -6.70 10.72
N ALA A 6 64.12 -5.52 10.28
CA ALA A 6 62.72 -5.10 10.32
C ALA A 6 62.01 -5.55 9.04
N THR A 7 61.19 -6.59 9.15
CA THR A 7 60.34 -7.08 8.05
C THR A 7 59.12 -6.18 7.94
N ILE A 8 59.05 -5.37 6.89
CA ILE A 8 57.88 -4.52 6.58
C ILE A 8 56.83 -5.42 5.89
N MET A 9 55.75 -5.77 6.60
CA MET A 9 54.56 -6.38 5.98
C MET A 9 53.79 -5.30 5.22
N LEU A 10 53.74 -5.43 3.90
CA LEU A 10 52.91 -4.61 3.03
C LEU A 10 51.47 -5.15 3.06
N LEU A 11 50.59 -4.51 3.84
CA LEU A 11 49.16 -4.82 3.82
C LEU A 11 48.54 -4.19 2.57
N ALA A 12 48.40 -4.97 1.50
CA ALA A 12 47.64 -4.56 0.32
C ALA A 12 46.14 -4.65 0.63
N THR A 13 45.55 -3.56 1.13
CA THR A 13 44.10 -3.42 1.19
C THR A 13 43.57 -3.03 -0.18
N THR A 14 43.21 -4.03 -1.00
CA THR A 14 42.42 -3.78 -2.21
C THR A 14 40.96 -3.55 -1.82
N ALA A 15 40.63 -2.33 -1.41
CA ALA A 15 39.24 -1.88 -1.36
C ALA A 15 38.79 -1.53 -2.79
N ALA A 16 38.31 -2.53 -3.53
CA ALA A 16 37.60 -2.30 -4.78
C ALA A 16 36.25 -1.64 -4.47
N ALA A 17 36.23 -0.32 -4.35
CA ALA A 17 34.99 0.44 -4.36
C ALA A 17 34.41 0.41 -5.79
N ALA A 18 33.60 -0.60 -6.09
CA ALA A 18 32.88 -0.69 -7.35
C ALA A 18 31.89 0.48 -7.44
N LYS A 19 32.26 1.52 -8.20
CA LYS A 19 31.34 2.57 -8.65
C LYS A 19 30.26 1.94 -9.53
N LEU A 20 29.12 1.67 -8.92
CA LEU A 20 28.02 0.98 -9.55
C LEU A 20 27.29 2.00 -10.47
N LYS A 21 27.31 1.77 -11.80
CA LYS A 21 26.78 2.63 -12.89
C LYS A 21 25.24 2.69 -12.89
N PRO A 22 24.58 3.65 -13.59
CA PRO A 22 23.11 3.65 -13.75
C PRO A 22 22.64 2.37 -14.49
N GLY A 23 21.55 1.73 -14.04
CA GLY A 23 21.03 0.49 -14.64
C GLY A 23 21.64 -0.79 -14.05
N GLN A 24 21.61 -0.95 -12.73
CA GLN A 24 22.26 -2.09 -12.07
C GLN A 24 21.32 -3.28 -12.08
N LYS A 25 21.70 -4.32 -12.82
CA LYS A 25 21.12 -5.67 -12.75
C LYS A 25 21.54 -6.30 -11.43
N ILE A 26 20.59 -6.75 -10.62
CA ILE A 26 20.86 -7.42 -9.33
C ILE A 26 20.00 -8.68 -9.22
N LEU A 27 20.50 -9.72 -8.58
CA LEU A 27 19.73 -10.95 -8.33
C LEU A 27 18.73 -10.70 -7.19
N LEU A 28 17.45 -11.02 -7.41
CA LEU A 28 16.38 -10.69 -6.45
C LEU A 28 16.54 -11.43 -5.11
N SER A 29 16.95 -12.70 -5.15
CA SER A 29 17.17 -13.54 -3.95
C SER A 29 18.31 -13.03 -3.06
N GLU A 30 19.26 -12.29 -3.61
CA GLU A 30 20.38 -11.69 -2.86
C GLU A 30 20.04 -10.33 -2.26
N VAL A 31 18.86 -9.77 -2.54
CA VAL A 31 18.45 -8.49 -1.95
C VAL A 31 18.03 -8.72 -0.50
N PRO A 32 18.74 -8.17 0.51
CA PRO A 32 18.48 -8.50 1.91
C PRO A 32 17.24 -7.77 2.45
N SER A 33 17.02 -6.54 2.01
CA SER A 33 15.90 -5.72 2.47
C SER A 33 15.57 -4.60 1.49
N LEU A 34 14.32 -4.15 1.56
CA LEU A 34 13.79 -3.01 0.83
C LEU A 34 13.30 -1.96 1.84
N THR A 35 13.52 -0.68 1.53
CA THR A 35 12.92 0.44 2.25
C THR A 35 12.20 1.31 1.24
N LEU A 36 10.88 1.33 1.34
CA LEU A 36 9.98 1.98 0.38
C LEU A 36 9.34 3.22 1.03
N ARG A 37 9.07 4.24 0.22
CA ARG A 37 8.51 5.52 0.69
C ARG A 37 7.30 5.94 -0.13
N SER A 38 6.34 6.60 0.49
CA SER A 38 5.10 7.06 -0.18
C SER A 38 5.34 8.16 -1.20
N ASP A 39 6.37 8.98 -0.98
CA ASP A 39 6.72 10.15 -1.80
C ASP A 39 7.68 9.81 -2.96
N GLN A 40 8.01 8.54 -3.14
CA GLN A 40 8.99 8.10 -4.13
C GLN A 40 8.37 7.19 -5.20
N MET A 41 8.88 7.36 -6.43
CA MET A 41 8.59 6.47 -7.55
C MET A 41 9.67 5.39 -7.66
N THR A 42 9.33 4.26 -8.25
CA THR A 42 10.29 3.22 -8.62
C THR A 42 11.20 3.70 -9.74
N LYS A 43 12.44 3.21 -9.79
CA LYS A 43 13.25 3.30 -11.00
C LYS A 43 12.64 2.38 -12.05
N ASN A 44 12.76 2.78 -13.31
CA ASN A 44 12.17 2.03 -14.40
C ASN A 44 13.10 1.97 -15.61
N ARG A 45 12.94 0.93 -16.44
CA ARG A 45 13.67 0.79 -17.72
C ARG A 45 12.74 0.47 -18.87
N ARG A 46 11.92 -0.57 -18.74
CA ARG A 46 11.04 -1.11 -19.80
C ARG A 46 9.58 -0.72 -19.60
N VAL A 47 9.14 -0.64 -18.35
CA VAL A 47 7.78 -0.21 -17.98
C VAL A 47 7.81 1.22 -17.40
N PRO A 48 6.70 1.96 -17.33
CA PRO A 48 6.66 3.25 -16.64
C PRO A 48 6.93 3.12 -15.14
N ALA A 49 7.55 4.14 -14.54
CA ALA A 49 7.73 4.21 -13.10
C ALA A 49 6.36 4.23 -12.37
N VAL A 50 6.29 3.53 -11.24
CA VAL A 50 5.10 3.45 -10.38
C VAL A 50 5.43 3.92 -8.96
N PRO A 51 4.46 4.27 -8.10
CA PRO A 51 4.74 4.58 -6.70
C PRO A 51 5.40 3.40 -5.98
N GLN A 52 6.37 3.67 -5.11
CA GLN A 52 7.00 2.61 -4.32
C GLN A 52 6.05 1.99 -3.28
N LEU A 53 5.06 2.76 -2.82
CA LEU A 53 4.00 2.29 -1.92
C LEU A 53 2.64 2.59 -2.53
N LYS A 54 1.79 1.56 -2.63
CA LYS A 54 0.44 1.71 -3.18
C LYS A 54 -0.58 0.94 -2.35
N CYS A 55 -1.52 1.67 -1.74
CA CYS A 55 -2.63 1.06 -1.03
C CYS A 55 -3.67 0.54 -2.03
N VAL A 56 -3.80 -0.78 -2.17
CA VAL A 56 -4.72 -1.38 -3.15
C VAL A 56 -6.09 -1.70 -2.56
N GLY A 57 -6.21 -1.91 -1.25
CA GLY A 57 -7.50 -2.23 -0.63
C GLY A 57 -7.50 -2.24 0.90
N GLY A 58 -8.58 -2.77 1.45
CA GLY A 58 -8.85 -2.80 2.90
C GLY A 58 -9.70 -1.62 3.38
N GLU A 59 -10.30 -1.77 4.55
CA GLU A 59 -11.23 -0.82 5.17
C GLU A 59 -10.52 0.46 5.63
N GLY A 60 -9.20 0.39 5.82
CA GLY A 60 -8.32 1.52 6.12
C GLY A 60 -7.93 2.35 4.90
N LYS A 61 -8.19 1.89 3.67
CA LYS A 61 -7.81 2.61 2.44
C LYS A 61 -8.43 4.02 2.41
N GLY A 62 -7.59 5.03 2.17
CA GLY A 62 -7.99 6.43 2.13
C GLY A 62 -8.24 7.06 3.50
N LYS A 63 -8.01 6.33 4.60
CA LYS A 63 -8.08 6.87 5.97
C LYS A 63 -6.71 7.17 6.56
N TYR A 64 -5.68 6.45 6.11
CA TYR A 64 -4.29 6.64 6.50
C TYR A 64 -3.39 6.12 5.37
N GLU A 65 -2.23 6.75 5.20
CA GLU A 65 -1.22 6.39 4.22
C GLU A 65 0.09 6.10 4.94
N ILE A 66 0.77 5.02 4.53
CA ILE A 66 2.03 4.61 5.15
C ILE A 66 3.15 5.44 4.53
N ASP A 67 3.92 6.16 5.36
CA ASP A 67 5.05 6.97 4.90
C ASP A 67 6.25 6.09 4.50
N VAL A 68 6.63 5.14 5.36
CA VAL A 68 7.77 4.25 5.16
C VAL A 68 7.39 2.81 5.46
N MET A 69 7.78 1.89 4.57
CA MET A 69 7.67 0.45 4.78
C MET A 69 9.05 -0.20 4.61
N ARG A 70 9.32 -1.20 5.46
CA ARG A 70 10.54 -2.01 5.39
C ARG A 70 10.16 -3.47 5.18
N CYS A 71 10.65 -4.04 4.09
CA CYS A 71 10.48 -5.45 3.79
C CYS A 71 11.81 -6.17 3.91
N LYS A 72 11.84 -7.29 4.64
CA LYS A 72 13.00 -8.17 4.75
C LYS A 72 12.78 -9.40 3.89
N ASN A 73 13.81 -9.81 3.19
CA ASN A 73 13.82 -11.09 2.50
C ASN A 73 13.88 -12.20 3.56
N VAL A 74 12.93 -13.13 3.53
CA VAL A 74 12.85 -14.26 4.46
C VAL A 74 13.18 -15.60 3.81
N GLY A 75 13.73 -15.57 2.60
CA GLY A 75 14.09 -16.74 1.79
C GLY A 75 13.02 -17.07 0.77
N SER A 76 13.04 -18.31 0.30
CA SER A 76 12.06 -18.88 -0.62
C SER A 76 11.69 -20.28 -0.19
N ASP A 77 10.47 -20.71 -0.48
CA ASP A 77 9.97 -22.02 -0.02
C ASP A 77 10.51 -23.20 -0.86
N TYR A 78 10.74 -22.99 -2.16
CA TYR A 78 11.05 -24.07 -3.10
C TYR A 78 12.25 -23.81 -4.02
N ASN A 79 12.40 -22.59 -4.57
CA ASN A 79 13.53 -22.21 -5.43
C ASN A 79 13.86 -20.72 -5.25
N ASP A 80 15.05 -20.29 -5.65
CA ASP A 80 15.53 -18.91 -5.46
C ASP A 80 14.79 -17.87 -6.34
N GLU A 81 13.91 -18.31 -7.25
CA GLU A 81 13.12 -17.44 -8.12
C GLU A 81 11.96 -16.76 -7.37
N TYR A 82 11.37 -17.42 -6.37
CA TYR A 82 10.21 -16.92 -5.61
C TYR A 82 10.58 -16.47 -4.20
N VAL A 83 11.09 -15.24 -4.09
CA VAL A 83 11.47 -14.64 -2.82
C VAL A 83 10.25 -14.25 -1.99
N SER A 84 10.23 -14.70 -0.74
CA SER A 84 9.26 -14.32 0.27
C SER A 84 9.73 -13.11 1.07
N TRP A 85 8.81 -12.17 1.31
CA TRP A 85 9.08 -10.89 1.95
C TRP A 85 8.23 -10.70 3.20
N ALA A 86 8.88 -10.32 4.30
CA ALA A 86 8.20 -9.89 5.52
C ALA A 86 8.24 -8.36 5.62
N CYS A 87 7.10 -7.72 5.42
CA CYS A 87 6.96 -6.27 5.42
C CYS A 87 6.43 -5.72 6.75
N THR A 88 6.99 -4.59 7.18
CA THR A 88 6.65 -3.88 8.43
C THR A 88 6.54 -2.38 8.17
N ALA A 89 5.66 -1.72 8.91
CA ALA A 89 5.46 -0.27 8.85
C ALA A 89 4.98 0.25 10.20
N ASP A 90 5.30 1.51 10.52
CA ASP A 90 4.79 2.17 11.72
C ASP A 90 3.35 2.63 11.47
N LEU A 91 2.41 2.00 12.18
CA LEU A 91 0.98 2.22 12.02
C LEU A 91 0.35 2.70 13.33
N PRO A 92 -0.59 3.67 13.27
CA PRO A 92 -1.47 3.96 14.41
C PRO A 92 -2.27 2.73 14.82
N ARG A 93 -2.66 2.65 16.09
CA ARG A 93 -3.36 1.49 16.67
C ARG A 93 -4.68 1.14 15.99
N GLU A 94 -5.27 2.07 15.23
CA GLU A 94 -6.47 1.89 14.42
C GLU A 94 -6.25 0.98 13.20
N PHE A 95 -5.01 0.79 12.78
CA PHE A 95 -4.68 0.13 11.52
C PHE A 95 -3.71 -1.04 11.73
N LYS A 96 -3.78 -1.99 10.81
CA LYS A 96 -2.80 -3.07 10.65
C LYS A 96 -2.57 -3.37 9.18
N LEU A 97 -1.42 -3.93 8.85
CA LEU A 97 -1.13 -4.43 7.51
C LEU A 97 -1.99 -5.67 7.21
N GLY A 98 -2.58 -5.68 6.03
CA GLY A 98 -3.16 -6.88 5.42
C GLY A 98 -2.13 -7.59 4.55
N SER A 99 -2.53 -8.01 3.35
CA SER A 99 -1.58 -8.55 2.36
C SER A 99 -0.61 -7.46 1.90
N THR A 100 0.62 -7.89 1.61
CA THR A 100 1.70 -7.06 1.06
C THR A 100 2.36 -7.83 -0.07
N ASP A 101 2.41 -7.23 -1.25
CA ASP A 101 2.92 -7.83 -2.47
C ASP A 101 4.09 -6.98 -2.97
N VAL A 102 5.31 -7.53 -2.91
CA VAL A 102 6.53 -6.88 -3.40
C VAL A 102 6.66 -7.15 -4.90
N ILE A 103 6.77 -6.09 -5.69
CA ILE A 103 6.81 -6.17 -7.14
C ILE A 103 8.03 -5.42 -7.64
N CYS A 104 8.94 -6.11 -8.33
CA CYS A 104 10.15 -5.53 -8.90
C CYS A 104 10.12 -5.66 -10.43
N GLU A 105 10.69 -4.68 -11.14
CA GLU A 105 10.88 -4.81 -12.58
C GLU A 105 12.04 -5.76 -12.89
N GLY A 106 11.74 -6.90 -13.53
CA GLY A 106 12.77 -7.79 -14.09
C GLY A 106 13.67 -7.04 -15.08
N TYR A 107 14.94 -7.41 -15.15
CA TYR A 107 15.94 -6.57 -15.83
C TYR A 107 15.80 -6.61 -17.36
N ASP A 108 15.59 -7.79 -17.94
CA ASP A 108 15.45 -8.04 -19.38
C ASP A 108 14.02 -8.50 -19.74
N SER A 109 13.41 -9.38 -18.94
CA SER A 109 12.04 -9.92 -19.10
C SER A 109 11.20 -9.81 -17.80
N ALA A 110 9.91 -10.17 -17.83
CA ALA A 110 9.05 -10.11 -16.63
C ALA A 110 9.34 -11.24 -15.63
N ASP A 111 9.84 -12.38 -16.12
CA ASP A 111 10.06 -13.61 -15.35
C ASP A 111 11.55 -13.80 -14.98
N ASP A 112 12.33 -12.70 -15.01
CA ASP A 112 13.76 -12.75 -14.70
C ASP A 112 14.02 -12.83 -13.19
N GLU A 113 14.94 -13.71 -12.79
CA GLU A 113 15.53 -13.73 -11.44
C GLU A 113 16.26 -12.41 -11.10
N TYR A 114 16.77 -11.74 -12.14
CA TYR A 114 17.47 -10.47 -12.01
C TYR A 114 16.53 -9.30 -12.21
N VAL A 115 16.61 -8.32 -11.32
CA VAL A 115 15.77 -7.13 -11.34
C VAL A 115 16.59 -5.86 -11.51
N LEU A 116 15.93 -4.79 -11.95
CA LEU A 116 16.52 -3.46 -11.97
C LEU A 116 16.64 -2.91 -10.55
N LYS A 117 17.84 -2.55 -10.12
CA LYS A 117 18.05 -1.96 -8.78
C LYS A 117 17.19 -0.72 -8.59
N GLY A 118 16.38 -0.74 -7.52
CA GLY A 118 15.49 0.36 -7.15
C GLY A 118 14.17 0.37 -7.92
N SER A 119 13.84 -0.69 -8.66
CA SER A 119 12.54 -0.83 -9.34
C SER A 119 11.45 -1.46 -8.47
N CYS A 120 11.80 -1.98 -7.29
CA CYS A 120 10.84 -2.63 -6.40
C CYS A 120 9.89 -1.62 -5.76
N GLY A 121 8.59 -1.93 -5.79
CA GLY A 121 7.53 -1.28 -5.03
C GLY A 121 6.69 -2.31 -4.27
N VAL A 122 5.77 -1.84 -3.43
CA VAL A 122 4.87 -2.68 -2.64
C VAL A 122 3.44 -2.23 -2.81
N GLU A 123 2.60 -3.16 -3.23
CA GLU A 123 1.16 -3.05 -3.12
C GLU A 123 0.72 -3.61 -1.76
N TYR A 124 -0.05 -2.85 -1.00
CA TYR A 124 -0.46 -3.26 0.34
C TYR A 124 -1.94 -3.03 0.59
N ARG A 125 -2.51 -3.83 1.48
CA ARG A 125 -3.85 -3.61 2.04
C ARG A 125 -3.75 -3.01 3.43
N LEU A 126 -4.57 -2.01 3.73
CA LEU A 126 -4.64 -1.40 5.06
C LEU A 126 -5.96 -1.78 5.72
N ILE A 127 -5.89 -2.50 6.83
CA ILE A 127 -7.04 -3.09 7.50
C ILE A 127 -7.28 -2.34 8.81
N LEU A 128 -8.55 -2.17 9.18
CA LEU A 128 -8.89 -1.63 10.50
C LEU A 128 -8.70 -2.69 11.58
N THR A 129 -8.13 -2.28 12.71
CA THR A 129 -8.21 -3.06 13.96
C THR A 129 -9.59 -2.89 14.59
N ASP A 130 -9.93 -3.66 15.62
CA ASP A 130 -11.20 -3.51 16.34
C ASP A 130 -11.39 -2.07 16.86
N TYR A 131 -10.31 -1.47 17.38
CA TYR A 131 -10.29 -0.07 17.79
C TYR A 131 -10.52 0.90 16.62
N GLY A 132 -9.92 0.62 15.46
CA GLY A 132 -10.16 1.39 14.24
C GLY A 132 -11.61 1.29 13.78
N TYR A 133 -12.20 0.09 13.82
CA TYR A 133 -13.61 -0.11 13.50
C TYR A 133 -14.51 0.72 14.42
N GLU A 134 -14.32 0.66 15.73
CA GLU A 134 -15.09 1.48 16.67
C GLU A 134 -14.97 2.97 16.34
N LYS A 135 -13.74 3.48 16.20
CA LYS A 135 -13.47 4.91 15.91
C LYS A 135 -14.13 5.37 14.60
N PHE A 136 -13.97 4.62 13.52
CA PHE A 136 -14.45 5.03 12.19
C PHE A 136 -15.93 4.67 11.93
N ARG A 137 -16.53 3.77 12.72
CA ARG A 137 -17.98 3.45 12.62
C ARG A 137 -18.85 4.63 13.03
N TYR A 138 -18.43 5.43 14.01
CA TYR A 138 -19.12 6.66 14.41
C TYR A 138 -18.99 7.79 13.37
N SER A 139 -17.88 7.84 12.63
CA SER A 139 -17.67 8.86 11.60
C SER A 139 -18.48 8.60 10.32
N GLY A 140 -18.96 7.38 10.08
CA GLY A 140 -19.61 6.98 8.81
C GLY A 140 -21.13 6.91 8.80
N SER A 141 -21.81 7.14 9.93
CA SER A 141 -23.19 6.67 10.12
C SER A 141 -24.26 7.73 10.41
N VAL A 142 -23.99 9.03 10.23
CA VAL A 142 -25.04 10.06 10.40
C VAL A 142 -25.43 10.77 9.09
N PHE A 143 -24.49 11.07 8.18
CA PHE A 143 -24.81 11.91 7.01
C PHE A 143 -25.04 11.18 5.67
N LYS A 144 -24.77 9.88 5.55
CA LYS A 144 -24.97 9.13 4.29
C LYS A 144 -26.31 8.39 4.19
N ARG A 145 -27.21 8.52 5.18
CA ARG A 145 -28.54 7.89 5.19
C ARG A 145 -29.70 8.88 5.29
N LEU A 146 -29.51 10.12 4.84
CA LEU A 146 -30.66 10.92 4.42
C LEU A 146 -30.90 10.63 2.94
N PRO A 147 -31.87 9.78 2.57
CA PRO A 147 -32.40 9.85 1.23
C PRO A 147 -33.00 11.24 1.11
N SER A 148 -32.38 12.11 0.31
CA SER A 148 -33.07 13.27 -0.27
C SER A 148 -34.03 12.75 -1.35
N LYS A 149 -34.92 11.83 -1.00
CA LYS A 149 -36.14 11.61 -1.76
C LYS A 149 -37.07 12.72 -1.31
N GLY A 150 -37.10 13.80 -2.09
CA GLY A 150 -38.25 14.70 -2.08
C GLY A 150 -39.51 13.86 -2.22
N ILE A 151 -40.60 14.29 -1.58
CA ILE A 151 -41.88 13.59 -1.58
C ILE A 151 -42.21 13.19 -3.02
N ASP A 152 -42.20 11.88 -3.31
CA ASP A 152 -42.48 11.36 -4.64
C ASP A 152 -43.85 11.93 -5.07
N THR A 153 -43.94 12.60 -6.22
CA THR A 153 -45.14 13.35 -6.68
C THR A 153 -46.43 12.53 -6.55
N GLU A 154 -46.34 11.23 -6.81
CA GLU A 154 -47.42 10.25 -6.64
C GLU A 154 -47.94 10.16 -5.19
N THR A 155 -47.03 10.21 -4.21
CA THR A 155 -47.39 10.21 -2.78
C THR A 155 -48.10 11.50 -2.39
N PHE A 156 -47.63 12.64 -2.90
CA PHE A 156 -48.30 13.92 -2.65
C PHE A 156 -49.71 13.96 -3.26
N LEU A 157 -49.86 13.51 -4.51
CA LEU A 157 -51.15 13.47 -5.21
C LEU A 157 -52.17 12.58 -4.50
N PHE A 158 -51.76 11.39 -4.05
CA PHE A 158 -52.63 10.48 -3.30
C PHE A 158 -53.15 11.13 -2.01
N TRP A 159 -52.26 11.72 -1.20
CA TRP A 159 -52.66 12.35 0.07
C TRP A 159 -53.49 13.62 -0.14
N ALA A 160 -53.18 14.43 -1.16
CA ALA A 160 -53.98 15.59 -1.51
C ALA A 160 -55.41 15.21 -1.92
N LEU A 161 -55.56 14.17 -2.75
CA LEU A 161 -56.86 13.63 -3.14
C LEU A 161 -57.62 13.08 -1.92
N PHE A 162 -56.95 12.27 -1.09
CA PHE A 162 -57.55 11.67 0.08
C PHE A 162 -58.13 12.71 1.05
N PHE A 163 -57.32 13.71 1.43
CA PHE A 163 -57.79 14.78 2.32
C PHE A 163 -58.84 15.68 1.65
N GLY A 164 -58.77 15.89 0.34
CA GLY A 164 -59.80 16.60 -0.41
C GLY A 164 -61.17 15.90 -0.33
N VAL A 165 -61.19 14.57 -0.51
CA VAL A 165 -62.43 13.78 -0.39
C VAL A 165 -62.95 13.77 1.05
N VAL A 166 -62.07 13.62 2.06
CA VAL A 166 -62.48 13.67 3.47
C VAL A 166 -63.09 15.02 3.82
N ALA A 167 -62.45 16.12 3.42
CA ALA A 167 -62.97 17.47 3.65
C ALA A 167 -64.32 17.68 2.95
N TRP A 168 -64.48 17.18 1.73
CA TRP A 168 -65.75 17.22 1.01
C TRP A 168 -66.86 16.46 1.73
N ILE A 169 -66.60 15.24 2.20
CA ILE A 169 -67.56 14.44 2.96
C ILE A 169 -67.99 15.18 4.22
N LEU A 170 -67.04 15.72 4.99
CA LEU A 170 -67.33 16.47 6.21
C LEU A 170 -68.12 17.75 5.95
N TYR A 171 -67.80 18.48 4.88
CA TYR A 171 -68.57 19.65 4.46
C TYR A 171 -69.99 19.29 4.03
N SER A 172 -70.16 18.18 3.32
CA SER A 172 -71.49 17.72 2.86
C SER A 172 -72.34 17.07 3.96
N ALA A 173 -71.71 16.66 5.06
CA ALA A 173 -72.36 16.06 6.21
C ALA A 173 -72.88 17.11 7.22
N TYR A 174 -72.58 18.40 6.99
CA TYR A 174 -73.04 19.54 7.78
C TYR A 174 -73.90 20.46 6.92
#